data_AF-A0A5N9A3K4-F1
#
_entry.id   AF-A0A5N9A3K4-F1
#
_cell.length_a   1.000
_cell.length_b   1.000
_cell.length_c   1.000
_cell.angle_alpha   90.00
_cell.angle_beta   90.00
_cell.angle_gamma   90.00
#
_symmetry.space_group_name_H-M   'P 1'
#
loop_
_entity.id
_entity.type
_entity.pdbx_description
1 polymer ?
#
loop_
_entity_poly.entity_id
_entity_poly.type
_entity_poly.pdbx_seq_one_letter_code
_entity_poly.pdbx_strand_id
1 'polypeptide(L)'
;TVEAESVSPKTYIEISIITIENKTYMTGLFGRRWNEVPADTMPFNLSGLGQTLADIVDAIEGDRGLGQERLQGVDTVRLGGNISSEDLSELIPGAGSGLPVALELWLDPAGLLRQVKIIGRVVPTDDADTVRRLVLNDTNQPVTMNPPE
;
A
#
# COMPACT_ATOMS: atom_id res chain seq x y z
N THR A 1 -8.53 3.69 6.78
CA THR A 1 -9.30 2.46 7.07
C THR A 1 -8.81 1.37 6.15
N VAL A 2 -8.72 0.14 6.67
CA VAL A 2 -8.42 -1.03 5.83
C VAL A 2 -9.64 -1.93 5.81
N GLU A 3 -10.05 -2.31 4.61
CA GLU A 3 -11.15 -3.23 4.35
C GLU A 3 -10.58 -4.48 3.66
N ALA A 4 -10.92 -5.67 4.17
CA ALA A 4 -10.51 -6.95 3.59
C ALA A 4 -11.69 -7.93 3.59
N GLU A 5 -11.86 -8.75 2.56
CA GLU A 5 -12.89 -9.81 2.53
C GLU A 5 -12.32 -11.12 3.11
N SER A 6 -12.99 -11.70 4.12
CA SER A 6 -12.59 -13.00 4.68
C SER A 6 -12.96 -14.15 3.74
N VAL A 7 -12.07 -15.15 3.66
CA VAL A 7 -12.20 -16.31 2.77
C VAL A 7 -13.41 -17.19 3.16
N SER A 8 -13.72 -17.31 4.46
CA SER A 8 -14.94 -17.95 4.97
C SER A 8 -15.19 -17.59 6.44
N PRO A 9 -16.38 -17.06 6.81
CA PRO A 9 -17.48 -16.65 5.92
C PRO A 9 -17.06 -15.48 5.03
N LYS A 10 -17.73 -15.25 3.90
CA LYS A 10 -17.47 -14.07 3.03
C LYS A 10 -17.97 -12.82 3.73
N THR A 11 -17.12 -12.18 4.52
CA THR A 11 -17.47 -11.02 5.33
C THR A 11 -16.38 -9.98 5.19
N TYR A 12 -16.77 -8.72 5.03
CA TYR A 12 -15.82 -7.63 5.03
C TYR A 12 -15.40 -7.35 6.47
N ILE A 13 -14.10 -7.45 6.69
CA ILE A 13 -13.42 -7.06 7.90
C ILE A 13 -13.01 -5.60 7.72
N GLU A 14 -13.53 -4.75 8.60
CA GLU A 14 -13.10 -3.37 8.73
C GLU A 14 -12.28 -3.25 10.01
N ILE A 15 -11.04 -2.78 9.88
CA ILE A 15 -10.22 -2.40 11.03
C ILE A 15 -9.78 -0.95 10.91
N SER A 16 -9.80 -0.26 12.04
CA SER A 16 -9.18 1.05 12.21
C SER A 16 -7.91 0.89 13.03
N ILE A 17 -6.86 1.57 12.60
CA ILE A 17 -5.54 1.54 13.21
C ILE A 17 -5.06 2.97 13.41
N ILE A 18 -4.52 3.26 14.58
CA ILE A 18 -3.88 4.53 14.91
C ILE A 18 -2.51 4.22 15.51
N THR A 19 -1.45 4.80 14.95
CA THR A 19 -0.11 4.75 15.55
C THR A 19 0.30 6.17 15.93
N ILE A 20 0.60 6.39 17.21
CA ILE A 20 1.07 7.66 17.75
C ILE A 20 2.38 7.38 18.49
N GLU A 21 3.46 8.02 18.05
CA GLU A 21 4.82 7.74 18.51
C GLU A 21 5.11 6.23 18.43
N ASN A 22 5.28 5.56 19.58
CA ASN A 22 5.59 4.13 19.67
C ASN A 22 4.39 3.28 20.12
N LYS A 23 3.18 3.83 20.12
CA LYS A 23 1.96 3.11 20.52
C LYS A 23 1.05 2.89 19.32
N THR A 24 0.61 1.65 19.16
CA THR A 24 -0.33 1.27 18.11
C THR A 24 -1.64 0.82 18.74
N TYR A 25 -2.73 1.34 18.20
CA TYR A 25 -4.10 1.02 18.60
C TYR A 25 -4.83 0.40 17.42
N MET A 26 -5.64 -0.62 17.67
CA MET A 26 -6.44 -1.29 16.64
C MET A 26 -7.84 -1.62 17.16
N THR A 27 -8.85 -1.49 16.30
CA THR A 27 -10.20 -2.01 16.58
C THR A 27 -10.27 -3.52 16.41
N GLY A 28 -11.00 -4.21 17.28
CA GLY A 28 -11.22 -5.65 17.12
C GLY A 28 -12.02 -6.03 15.86
N LEU A 29 -11.81 -7.24 15.34
CA LEU A 29 -12.47 -7.74 14.12
C LEU A 29 -14.00 -7.83 14.24
N PHE A 30 -14.51 -7.99 15.46
CA PHE A 30 -15.94 -8.18 15.75
C PHE A 30 -16.53 -7.05 16.60
N GLY A 31 -15.79 -5.95 16.80
CA GLY A 31 -16.26 -4.84 17.60
C GLY A 31 -15.37 -3.61 17.48
N ARG A 32 -15.98 -2.43 17.48
CA ARG A 32 -15.30 -1.12 17.30
C ARG A 32 -14.55 -0.64 18.55
N ARG A 33 -14.17 -1.55 19.44
CA ARG A 33 -13.41 -1.21 20.65
C ARG A 33 -11.93 -1.11 20.31
N TRP A 34 -11.32 -0.01 20.70
CA TRP A 34 -9.89 0.20 20.58
C TRP A 34 -9.13 -0.62 21.62
N ASN A 35 -8.03 -1.22 21.18
CA ASN A 35 -7.09 -1.90 22.06
C ASN A 35 -5.68 -1.47 21.66
N GLU A 36 -4.82 -1.23 22.63
CA GLU A 36 -3.39 -1.10 22.38
C GLU A 36 -2.84 -2.48 21.98
N VAL A 37 -2.12 -2.52 20.86
CA VAL A 37 -1.54 -3.74 20.31
C VAL A 37 -0.04 -3.55 20.08
N PRO A 38 0.79 -4.59 20.30
CA PRO A 38 2.20 -4.52 19.95
C PRO A 38 2.40 -4.27 18.46
N ALA A 39 3.32 -3.37 18.09
CA ALA A 39 3.54 -2.98 16.69
C ALA A 39 3.99 -4.14 15.79
N ASP A 40 4.69 -5.13 16.35
CA ASP A 40 5.14 -6.35 15.66
C ASP A 40 4.01 -7.35 15.35
N THR A 41 2.83 -7.15 15.94
CA THR A 41 1.63 -7.96 15.65
C THR A 41 0.78 -7.39 14.51
N MET A 42 1.17 -6.23 13.96
CA MET A 42 0.39 -5.54 12.96
C MET A 42 0.40 -6.29 11.61
N PRO A 43 -0.75 -6.37 10.93
CA PRO A 43 -0.85 -7.07 9.64
C PRO A 43 -0.10 -6.35 8.51
N PHE A 44 0.33 -5.11 8.72
CA PHE A 44 1.14 -4.32 7.82
C PHE A 44 1.88 -3.23 8.62
N ASN A 45 3.05 -2.82 8.14
CA ASN A 45 3.81 -1.72 8.73
C ASN A 45 3.72 -0.49 7.82
N LEU A 46 3.20 0.62 8.34
CA LEU A 46 3.14 1.91 7.62
C LEU A 46 4.21 2.90 8.09
N SER A 47 5.00 2.55 9.11
CA SER A 47 6.14 3.37 9.50
C SER A 47 7.16 3.37 8.37
N GLY A 48 7.57 4.56 7.93
CA GLY A 48 8.50 4.69 6.82
C GLY A 48 7.90 4.50 5.42
N LEU A 49 6.56 4.47 5.26
CA LEU A 49 5.91 4.28 3.94
C LEU A 49 6.50 5.17 2.83
N GLY A 50 6.87 6.41 3.14
CA GLY A 50 7.51 7.30 2.16
C GLY A 50 8.85 6.77 1.63
N GLN A 51 9.69 6.22 2.52
CA GLN A 51 10.96 5.59 2.13
C GLN A 51 10.71 4.30 1.37
N THR A 52 9.84 3.41 1.88
CA THR A 52 9.47 2.17 1.19
C THR A 52 8.96 2.43 -0.23
N LEU A 53 8.14 3.47 -0.44
CA LEU A 53 7.69 3.83 -1.79
C LEU A 53 8.80 4.40 -2.67
N ALA A 54 9.75 5.15 -2.10
CA ALA A 54 10.91 5.63 -2.84
C ALA A 54 11.80 4.46 -3.28
N ASP A 55 12.07 3.52 -2.38
CA ASP A 55 12.88 2.32 -2.66
C ASP A 55 12.21 1.45 -3.75
N ILE A 56 10.88 1.31 -3.70
CA ILE A 56 10.12 0.62 -4.75
C ILE A 56 10.25 1.33 -6.10
N VAL A 57 10.20 2.66 -6.14
CA VAL A 57 10.37 3.43 -7.39
C VAL A 57 11.78 3.24 -7.94
N ASP A 58 12.80 3.24 -7.09
CA ASP A 58 14.20 3.06 -7.46
C ASP A 58 14.52 1.64 -7.93
N ALA A 59 13.78 0.63 -7.46
CA ALA A 59 13.93 -0.78 -7.84
C ALA A 59 13.26 -1.15 -9.17
N ILE A 60 12.57 -0.21 -9.84
CA ILE A 60 11.88 -0.50 -11.11
C ILE A 60 12.89 -0.75 -12.24
N GLU A 61 12.71 -1.87 -12.93
CA GLU A 61 13.47 -2.23 -14.11
C GLU A 61 12.67 -2.00 -15.39
N GLY A 62 13.36 -1.48 -16.42
CA GLY A 62 12.80 -1.31 -17.76
C GLY A 62 11.66 -0.28 -17.79
N ASP A 63 11.83 0.82 -17.05
CA ASP A 63 10.85 1.88 -16.96
C ASP A 63 10.54 2.49 -18.34
N ARG A 64 9.25 2.67 -18.61
CA ARG A 64 8.77 3.28 -19.85
C ARG A 64 7.58 4.19 -19.60
N GLY A 65 7.54 5.30 -20.31
CA GLY A 65 6.35 6.15 -20.38
C GLY A 65 5.20 5.39 -21.04
N LEU A 66 4.08 5.26 -20.32
CA LEU A 66 2.84 4.65 -20.82
C LEU A 66 1.85 5.71 -21.34
N GLY A 67 2.05 6.98 -20.98
CA GLY A 67 1.25 8.10 -21.48
C GLY A 67 0.97 9.14 -20.39
N GLN A 68 0.05 10.05 -20.70
CA GLN A 68 -0.48 11.02 -19.75
C GLN A 68 -1.98 10.78 -19.57
N GLU A 69 -2.45 10.86 -18.33
CA GLU A 69 -3.87 10.76 -18.02
C GLU A 69 -4.22 11.62 -16.80
N ARG A 70 -5.50 11.94 -16.66
CA ARG A 70 -5.99 12.74 -15.53
C ARG A 70 -6.49 11.81 -14.43
N LEU A 71 -5.78 11.78 -13.30
CA LEU A 71 -6.12 10.96 -12.15
C LEU A 71 -6.58 11.86 -11.00
N GLN A 72 -7.80 11.62 -10.50
CA GLN A 72 -8.40 12.42 -9.41
C GLN A 72 -8.39 13.93 -9.66
N GLY A 73 -8.58 14.35 -10.91
CA GLY A 73 -8.59 15.75 -11.30
C GLY A 73 -7.21 16.40 -11.47
N VAL A 74 -6.12 15.64 -11.31
CA VAL A 74 -4.73 16.08 -11.52
C VAL A 74 -4.19 15.43 -12.78
N ASP A 75 -3.50 16.19 -13.63
CA ASP A 75 -2.83 15.63 -14.80
C ASP A 75 -1.60 14.85 -14.34
N THR A 76 -1.43 13.62 -14.83
CA THR A 76 -0.37 12.70 -14.39
C THR A 76 0.37 12.10 -15.56
N VAL A 77 1.64 11.79 -15.35
CA VAL A 77 2.43 10.92 -16.23
C VAL A 77 2.34 9.51 -15.67
N ARG A 78 1.99 8.57 -16.56
CA ARG A 78 1.95 7.14 -16.24
C ARG A 78 3.24 6.49 -16.70
N LEU A 79 3.92 5.84 -15.76
CA LEU A 79 5.11 5.03 -16.01
C LEU A 79 4.77 3.55 -15.78
N GLY A 80 5.46 2.66 -16.48
CA GLY A 80 5.36 1.23 -16.25
C GLY A 80 6.71 0.56 -16.28
N GLY A 81 6.85 -0.54 -15.56
CA GLY A 81 8.08 -1.34 -15.51
C GLY A 81 7.84 -2.66 -14.79
N ASN A 82 8.91 -3.39 -14.53
CA ASN A 82 8.88 -4.61 -13.72
C ASN A 82 9.63 -4.38 -12.42
N ILE A 83 9.35 -5.21 -11.42
CA ILE A 83 10.05 -5.20 -10.14
C ILE A 83 10.18 -6.64 -9.65
N SER A 84 11.24 -6.93 -8.89
CA SER A 84 11.34 -8.21 -8.21
C SER A 84 10.31 -8.27 -7.10
N SER A 85 9.60 -9.39 -6.96
CA SER A 85 8.56 -9.52 -5.92
C SER A 85 9.10 -9.33 -4.49
N GLU A 86 10.37 -9.63 -4.25
CA GLU A 86 11.04 -9.44 -2.96
C GLU A 86 11.25 -7.98 -2.56
N ASP A 87 11.41 -7.08 -3.53
CA ASP A 87 11.54 -5.63 -3.29
C ASP A 87 10.21 -5.01 -2.80
N LEU A 88 9.11 -5.75 -2.90
CA LEU A 88 7.80 -5.35 -2.38
C LEU A 88 7.55 -5.84 -0.95
N SER A 89 8.49 -6.54 -0.31
CA SER A 89 8.28 -7.22 0.98
C SER A 89 7.96 -6.28 2.15
N GLU A 90 8.48 -5.06 2.13
CA GLU A 90 8.15 -4.05 3.15
C GLU A 90 6.71 -3.54 3.03
N LEU A 91 6.19 -3.46 1.80
CA LEU A 91 4.82 -2.99 1.53
C LEU A 91 3.80 -4.12 1.58
N ILE A 92 4.18 -5.32 1.14
CA ILE A 92 3.33 -6.51 1.04
C ILE A 92 3.96 -7.63 1.87
N PRO A 93 3.53 -7.79 3.12
CA PRO A 93 3.99 -8.88 3.97
C PRO A 93 3.76 -10.24 3.31
N GLY A 94 4.77 -11.10 3.35
CA GLY A 94 4.73 -12.42 2.71
C GLY A 94 5.01 -12.42 1.21
N ALA A 95 5.55 -11.33 0.66
CA ALA A 95 6.06 -11.32 -0.70
C ALA A 95 7.07 -12.46 -0.92
N GLY A 96 6.89 -13.21 -2.01
CA GLY A 96 7.79 -14.29 -2.39
C GLY A 96 8.99 -13.80 -3.21
N SER A 97 9.89 -14.72 -3.57
CA SER A 97 11.07 -14.43 -4.40
C SER A 97 10.86 -14.92 -5.83
N GLY A 98 11.35 -14.14 -6.81
CA GLY A 98 11.36 -14.48 -8.23
C GLY A 98 9.97 -14.57 -8.89
N LEU A 99 8.95 -13.95 -8.31
CA LEU A 99 7.60 -13.96 -8.88
C LEU A 99 7.47 -12.79 -9.88
N PRO A 100 6.78 -12.99 -11.01
CA PRO A 100 6.64 -11.96 -12.02
C PRO A 100 5.68 -10.86 -11.54
N VAL A 101 6.19 -9.63 -11.44
CA VAL A 101 5.40 -8.46 -11.02
C VAL A 101 5.65 -7.29 -11.96
N ALA A 102 4.55 -6.74 -12.48
CA ALA A 102 4.56 -5.48 -13.21
C ALA A 102 4.08 -4.35 -12.30
N LEU A 103 4.68 -3.17 -12.48
CA LEU A 103 4.31 -1.94 -11.80
C LEU A 103 3.80 -0.91 -12.80
N GLU A 104 2.80 -0.16 -12.37
CA GLU A 104 2.42 1.10 -13.01
C GLU A 104 2.37 2.19 -11.96
N LEU A 105 2.97 3.33 -12.27
CA LEU A 105 3.06 4.50 -11.41
C LEU A 105 2.40 5.69 -12.06
N TRP A 106 1.77 6.54 -11.25
CA TRP A 106 1.22 7.81 -11.67
C TRP A 106 1.88 8.93 -10.88
N LEU A 107 2.61 9.79 -11.58
CA LEU A 107 3.29 10.95 -11.02
C LEU A 107 2.56 12.22 -11.46
N ASP A 108 2.34 13.15 -10.53
CA ASP A 108 1.83 14.49 -10.86
C ASP A 108 2.93 15.38 -11.50
N PRO A 109 2.62 16.61 -11.95
CA PRO A 109 3.61 17.47 -12.61
C PRO A 109 4.74 17.93 -11.68
N ALA A 110 4.57 17.82 -10.36
CA ALA A 110 5.61 18.09 -9.38
C ALA A 110 6.49 16.85 -9.10
N GLY A 111 6.20 15.71 -9.75
CA GLY A 111 6.90 14.45 -9.57
C GLY A 111 6.45 13.65 -8.35
N LEU A 112 5.32 14.01 -7.72
CA LEU A 112 4.81 13.28 -6.56
C LEU A 112 3.99 12.07 -7.01
N LEU A 113 4.19 10.96 -6.32
CA LEU A 113 3.44 9.73 -6.53
C LEU A 113 1.99 9.88 -6.08
N ARG A 114 1.06 9.64 -7.00
CA ARG A 114 -0.39 9.71 -6.80
C ARG A 114 -1.03 8.33 -6.71
N GLN A 115 -0.49 7.36 -7.43
CA GLN A 115 -1.00 6.00 -7.44
C GLN A 115 0.11 5.01 -7.82
N VAL A 116 0.04 3.83 -7.22
CA VAL A 116 0.80 2.63 -7.61
C VAL A 116 -0.19 1.52 -7.92
N LYS A 117 0.03 0.82 -9.02
CA LYS A 117 -0.67 -0.42 -9.35
C LYS A 117 0.36 -1.53 -9.47
N ILE A 118 0.20 -2.54 -8.64
CA ILE A 118 1.04 -3.73 -8.58
C ILE A 118 0.23 -4.87 -9.21
N ILE A 119 0.75 -5.44 -10.29
CA ILE A 119 0.02 -6.38 -11.14
C ILE A 119 0.81 -7.68 -11.19
N GLY A 120 0.14 -8.77 -10.85
CA GLY A 120 0.73 -10.10 -10.84
C GLY A 120 0.85 -10.68 -9.45
N ARG A 121 1.56 -11.80 -9.38
CA ARG A 121 1.73 -12.58 -8.16
C ARG A 121 2.85 -11.97 -7.33
N VAL A 122 2.51 -11.41 -6.17
CA VAL A 122 3.51 -10.92 -5.20
C VAL A 122 3.68 -11.92 -4.06
N VAL A 123 2.57 -12.47 -3.57
CA VAL A 123 2.55 -13.55 -2.59
C VAL A 123 2.34 -14.86 -3.35
N PRO A 124 2.99 -15.99 -2.98
CA PRO A 124 2.85 -17.26 -3.71
C PRO A 124 1.42 -17.76 -3.90
N THR A 125 0.51 -17.39 -2.98
CA THR A 125 -0.91 -17.74 -3.01
C THR A 125 -1.77 -16.83 -3.88
N ASP A 126 -1.21 -15.76 -4.45
CA ASP A 126 -1.95 -14.88 -5.34
C ASP A 126 -2.29 -15.58 -6.67
N ASP A 127 -3.47 -15.26 -7.20
CA ASP A 127 -3.81 -15.50 -8.59
C ASP A 127 -2.90 -14.67 -9.50
N ALA A 128 -2.66 -15.18 -10.71
CA ALA A 128 -1.67 -14.61 -11.63
C ALA A 128 -2.02 -13.19 -12.11
N ASP A 129 -3.28 -12.80 -12.05
CA ASP A 129 -3.81 -11.50 -12.47
C ASP A 129 -4.21 -10.60 -11.28
N THR A 130 -3.76 -10.95 -10.06
CA THR A 130 -4.01 -10.15 -8.86
C THR A 130 -3.53 -8.71 -9.06
N VAL A 131 -4.38 -7.75 -8.71
CA VAL A 131 -4.04 -6.32 -8.77
C VAL A 131 -4.17 -5.70 -7.39
N ARG A 132 -3.08 -5.10 -6.91
CA ARG A 132 -3.10 -4.24 -5.73
C ARG A 132 -2.94 -2.79 -6.16
N ARG A 133 -3.72 -1.90 -5.55
CA ARG A 133 -3.72 -0.48 -5.88
C ARG A 133 -3.54 0.34 -4.62
N LEU A 134 -2.47 1.13 -4.58
CA LEU A 134 -2.22 2.12 -3.57
C LEU A 134 -2.51 3.50 -4.16
N VAL A 135 -3.35 4.29 -3.48
CA VAL A 135 -3.68 5.66 -3.89
C VAL A 135 -3.20 6.61 -2.81
N LEU A 136 -2.43 7.61 -3.19
CA LEU A 136 -1.90 8.64 -2.30
C LEU A 136 -2.65 9.94 -2.51
N ASN A 137 -3.29 10.40 -1.44
CA ASN A 137 -4.09 11.62 -1.40
C ASN A 137 -3.63 12.49 -0.23
N ASP A 138 -3.88 13.80 -0.35
CA ASP A 138 -3.60 14.79 0.70
C ASP A 138 -2.15 14.72 1.24
N THR A 139 -1.19 14.37 0.36
CA THR A 139 0.23 14.31 0.68
C THR A 139 0.73 15.65 1.21
N ASN A 140 1.57 15.62 2.24
CA ASN A 140 2.13 16.79 2.92
C ASN A 140 1.09 17.72 3.59
N GLN A 141 -0.13 17.22 3.85
CA GLN A 141 -1.09 17.95 4.67
C GLN A 141 -0.87 17.66 6.16
N PRO A 142 -1.03 18.67 7.04
CA PRO A 142 -0.97 18.44 8.47
C PRO A 142 -2.15 17.56 8.90
N VAL A 143 -1.86 16.55 9.74
CA VAL A 143 -2.87 15.67 10.32
C VAL A 143 -2.78 15.77 11.84
N THR A 144 -3.92 15.99 12.49
CA THR A 144 -4.04 15.91 13.95
C THR A 144 -4.41 14.50 14.33
N MET A 145 -3.60 13.85 15.18
CA MET A 145 -3.87 12.51 15.70
C MET A 145 -4.02 12.57 17.22
N ASN A 146 -5.10 11.99 17.73
CA ASN A 146 -5.35 11.83 19.15
C ASN A 146 -5.44 10.34 19.48
N PRO A 147 -4.98 9.90 20.67
CA PRO A 147 -5.26 8.55 21.15
C PRO A 147 -6.77 8.27 21.14
N PRO A 148 -7.19 7.05 20.80
CA PRO A 148 -8.60 6.70 20.85
C PRO A 148 -9.14 6.67 22.29
N GLU A 149 -10.43 6.96 22.44
CA GLU A 149 -11.19 6.79 23.70
C GLU A 149 -11.48 5.31 24.02
#